data_AF-A0A7J2R002-F1
#
_entry.id   AF-A0A7J2R002-F1
#
_cell.length_a   1.000
_cell.length_b   1.000
_cell.length_c   1.000
_cell.angle_alpha   90.00
_cell.angle_beta   90.00
_cell.angle_gamma   90.00
#
_symmetry.space_group_name_H-M   'P 1'
#
loop_
_entity.id
_entity.type
_entity.pdbx_description
1 polymer ?
#
loop_
_entity_poly.entity_id
_entity_poly.type
_entity_poly.pdbx_seq_one_letter_code
_entity_poly.pdbx_strand_id
1 'polypeptide(L)'
;MNKYKAKRINGKVVSTHRWVMEEHLGRRLIKGEVVHHIDEDKSNNEINNLLLFPTKGAHTKFHYEEKGYLIAVKNKKKLIDGKLKCFKCKGLKEIKEFLTDTKHFLGVRGICRDCYNLRRRNKKQLSGR
;
A
#
# COMPACT_ATOMS: atom_id res chain seq x y z
N MET A 1 19.36 16.72 11.82
CA MET A 1 19.73 15.53 12.63
C MET A 1 18.47 14.74 12.94
N ASN A 2 18.19 13.63 12.26
CA ASN A 2 17.15 12.71 12.72
C ASN A 2 17.70 11.29 12.86
N LYS A 3 17.96 10.94 14.12
CA LYS A 3 18.64 9.73 14.59
C LYS A 3 17.64 8.59 14.71
N TYR A 4 17.14 8.03 13.61
CA TYR A 4 16.34 6.81 13.69
C TYR A 4 17.26 5.59 13.45
N LYS A 5 18.18 5.35 14.38
CA LYS A 5 18.91 4.08 14.46
C LYS A 5 17.94 2.98 14.91
N ALA A 6 18.17 1.75 14.45
CA ALA A 6 17.35 0.56 14.68
C ALA A 6 16.77 0.50 16.11
N LYS A 7 15.43 0.46 16.23
CA LYS A 7 14.73 0.42 17.52
C LYS A 7 14.51 -1.04 17.92
N ARG A 8 15.00 -1.43 19.10
CA ARG A 8 14.72 -2.75 19.70
C ARG A 8 13.43 -2.65 20.51
N ILE A 9 12.42 -3.45 20.17
CA ILE A 9 11.18 -3.58 20.95
C ILE A 9 11.11 -5.05 21.42
N ASN A 10 11.05 -5.29 22.74
CA ASN A 10 11.02 -6.63 23.35
C ASN A 10 12.14 -7.57 22.85
N GLY A 11 13.38 -7.06 22.78
CA GLY A 11 14.54 -7.83 22.31
C GLY A 11 14.61 -8.08 20.79
N LYS A 12 13.58 -7.69 20.02
CA LYS A 12 13.56 -7.84 18.57
C LYS A 12 13.94 -6.54 17.88
N VAL A 13 14.84 -6.62 16.90
CA VAL A 13 15.20 -5.50 16.03
C VAL A 13 14.02 -5.23 15.10
N VAL A 14 13.34 -4.09 15.31
CA VAL A 14 12.32 -3.61 14.38
C VAL A 14 13.02 -2.75 13.35
N SER A 15 12.77 -3.00 12.06
CA SER A 15 13.40 -2.21 11.02
C SER A 15 12.87 -0.77 11.08
N THR A 16 13.78 0.20 11.17
CA THR A 16 13.45 1.60 11.45
C THR A 16 12.40 2.16 10.49
N HIS A 17 12.56 1.96 9.18
CA HIS A 17 11.63 2.39 8.17
C HIS A 17 10.20 1.84 8.35
N ARG A 18 10.03 0.62 8.88
CA ARG A 18 8.70 0.07 9.16
C ARG A 18 8.07 0.85 10.30
N TRP A 19 8.81 1.08 11.38
CA TRP A 19 8.31 1.83 12.53
C TRP A 19 7.92 3.26 12.13
N VAL A 20 8.78 3.98 11.40
CA VAL A 20 8.46 5.33 10.89
C VAL A 20 7.18 5.34 10.07
N MET A 21 6.97 4.34 9.20
CA MET A 21 5.75 4.20 8.43
C MET A 21 4.53 3.86 9.31
N GLU A 22 4.67 2.98 10.31
CA GLU A 22 3.58 2.62 11.24
C GLU A 22 3.11 3.81 12.08
N GLU A 23 4.06 4.62 12.59
CA GLU A 23 3.77 5.85 13.32
C GLU A 23 3.04 6.85 12.41
N HIS A 24 3.52 7.04 11.17
CA HIS A 24 2.88 7.93 10.20
C HIS A 24 1.44 7.51 9.87
N LEU A 25 1.19 6.20 9.77
CA LEU A 25 -0.15 5.65 9.51
C LEU A 25 -1.06 5.63 10.74
N GLY A 26 -0.51 5.75 11.96
CA GLY A 26 -1.24 5.51 13.20
C GLY A 26 -1.72 4.06 13.37
N ARG A 27 -1.13 3.10 12.65
CA ARG A 27 -1.44 1.66 12.74
C ARG A 27 -0.24 0.79 12.39
N ARG A 28 -0.24 -0.45 12.89
CA ARG A 28 0.76 -1.46 12.46
C ARG A 28 0.58 -1.80 10.98
N LEU A 29 1.70 -2.13 10.32
CA LEU A 29 1.72 -2.67 8.97
C LEU A 29 1.14 -4.08 8.99
N ILE A 30 0.22 -4.35 8.07
CA ILE A 30 -0.40 -5.67 7.96
C ILE A 30 0.50 -6.64 7.19
N LYS A 31 0.23 -7.95 7.31
CA LYS A 31 0.97 -8.97 6.58
C LYS A 31 0.85 -8.72 5.07
N GLY A 32 2.00 -8.57 4.40
CA GLY A 32 2.08 -8.31 2.96
C GLY A 32 2.49 -6.88 2.62
N GLU A 33 2.31 -5.91 3.53
CA GLU A 33 2.78 -4.55 3.34
C GLU A 33 4.32 -4.46 3.41
N VAL A 34 4.92 -3.82 2.42
CA VAL A 34 6.38 -3.67 2.26
C VAL A 34 6.71 -2.19 2.12
N VAL A 35 7.72 -1.72 2.84
CA VAL A 35 8.24 -0.35 2.73
C VAL A 35 9.50 -0.38 1.88
N HIS A 36 9.64 0.61 1.00
CA HIS A 36 10.76 0.77 0.09
C HIS A 36 11.38 2.15 0.24
N HIS A 37 12.71 2.21 0.23
CA HIS A 37 13.49 3.45 0.20
C HIS A 37 13.60 3.94 -1.24
N ILE A 38 13.14 5.18 -1.49
CA ILE A 38 13.09 5.77 -2.82
C ILE A 38 14.49 6.06 -3.36
N ASP A 39 15.40 6.53 -2.52
CA ASP A 39 16.80 6.81 -2.85
C ASP A 39 17.73 5.59 -2.78
N GLU A 40 17.17 4.40 -2.51
CA GLU A 40 17.89 3.14 -2.29
C GLU A 40 18.86 3.15 -1.08
N ASP A 41 18.97 4.24 -0.33
CA ASP A 41 19.74 4.32 0.90
C ASP A 41 18.92 3.82 2.09
N LYS A 42 19.27 2.61 2.55
CA LYS A 42 18.63 1.95 3.71
C LYS A 42 18.80 2.72 5.02
N SER A 43 19.74 3.67 5.07
CA SER A 43 20.00 4.53 6.22
C SER A 43 19.06 5.76 6.27
N ASN A 44 18.55 6.20 5.12
CA ASN A 44 17.64 7.33 5.01
C ASN A 44 16.19 6.92 5.31
N ASN A 45 15.81 7.00 6.59
CA ASN A 45 14.50 6.60 7.08
C ASN A 45 13.50 7.76 7.17
N GLU A 46 13.74 8.88 6.48
CA GLU A 46 12.80 10.00 6.43
C GLU A 46 11.49 9.58 5.74
N ILE A 47 10.33 9.95 6.29
CA ILE A 47 9.03 9.45 5.81
C ILE A 47 8.77 9.78 4.33
N ASN A 48 9.27 10.92 3.85
CA ASN A 48 9.18 11.34 2.45
C ASN A 48 10.07 10.52 1.50
N ASN A 49 11.08 9.83 2.03
CA ASN A 49 11.95 8.88 1.32
C ASN A 49 11.40 7.44 1.36
N LEU A 50 10.30 7.20 2.08
CA LEU A 50 9.70 5.87 2.22
C LEU A 50 8.43 5.74 1.39
N LEU A 51 8.31 4.63 0.69
CA LEU A 51 7.13 4.27 -0.10
C LEU A 51 6.52 2.97 0.41
N LEU A 52 5.23 3.01 0.72
CA LEU A 52 4.48 1.83 1.15
C LEU A 52 3.85 1.10 -0.03
N PHE A 53 4.18 -0.18 -0.17
CA PHE A 53 3.54 -1.10 -1.09
C PHE A 53 2.57 -2.02 -0.34
N PRO A 54 1.37 -2.23 -0.88
CA PRO A 54 0.34 -3.09 -0.27
C PRO A 54 0.65 -4.58 -0.37
N THR A 55 1.52 -4.99 -1.30
CA THR A 55 1.97 -6.39 -1.45
C THR A 55 3.44 -6.44 -1.87
N LYS A 56 4.13 -7.53 -1.50
CA LYS A 56 5.47 -7.83 -2.02
C LYS A 56 5.49 -7.90 -3.55
N GLY A 57 4.45 -8.44 -4.20
CA GLY A 57 4.37 -8.49 -5.66
C GLY A 57 4.34 -7.12 -6.32
N ALA A 58 3.66 -6.14 -5.71
CA ALA A 58 3.66 -4.75 -6.18
C ALA A 58 5.05 -4.10 -6.02
N HIS A 59 5.73 -4.37 -4.90
CA HIS A 59 7.12 -3.94 -4.68
C HIS A 59 8.09 -4.58 -5.69
N THR A 60 7.93 -5.87 -5.97
CA THR A 60 8.75 -6.58 -6.95
C THR A 60 8.52 -6.03 -8.36
N LYS A 61 7.26 -5.81 -8.78
CA LYS A 61 6.95 -5.17 -10.07
C LYS A 61 7.56 -3.78 -10.21
N PHE A 62 7.63 -3.03 -9.11
CA PHE A 62 8.29 -1.73 -9.10
C PHE A 62 9.76 -1.82 -9.49
N HIS A 63 10.48 -2.85 -9.02
CA HIS A 63 11.88 -3.07 -9.40
C HIS A 63 12.07 -3.55 -10.84
N TYR A 64 11.07 -4.20 -11.43
CA TYR A 64 11.16 -4.73 -12.80
C TYR A 64 10.71 -3.75 -13.88
N GLU A 65 9.92 -2.73 -13.55
CA GLU A 65 9.41 -1.76 -14.52
C GLU A 65 9.94 -0.37 -14.21
N GLU A 66 10.66 0.29 -15.15
CA GLU A 66 10.94 1.75 -15.10
C GLU A 66 9.66 2.58 -14.82
N LYS A 67 8.51 2.05 -15.25
CA LYS A 67 7.18 2.63 -15.00
C LYS A 67 6.72 2.47 -13.55
N GLY A 68 7.25 1.54 -12.75
CA GLY A 68 6.84 1.31 -11.36
C GLY A 68 7.00 2.54 -10.48
N TYR A 69 8.13 3.23 -10.61
CA TYR A 69 8.40 4.53 -9.96
C TYR A 69 7.46 5.62 -10.47
N LEU A 70 7.36 5.79 -11.79
CA LEU A 70 6.45 6.77 -12.39
C LEU A 70 4.97 6.50 -12.04
N ILE A 71 4.57 5.24 -11.87
CA ILE A 71 3.22 4.80 -11.49
C ILE A 71 2.99 5.09 -10.01
N ALA A 72 3.94 4.82 -9.11
CA ALA A 72 3.82 5.19 -7.69
C ALA A 72 3.70 6.72 -7.54
N VAL A 73 4.54 7.48 -8.25
CA VAL A 73 4.51 8.95 -8.28
C VAL A 73 3.22 9.48 -8.90
N LYS A 74 2.77 8.95 -10.04
CA LYS A 74 1.50 9.34 -10.70
C LYS A 74 0.27 8.92 -9.88
N ASN A 75 0.33 7.81 -9.15
CA ASN A 75 -0.76 7.31 -8.32
C ASN A 75 -0.73 7.79 -6.86
N LYS A 76 0.22 8.66 -6.44
CA LYS A 76 0.09 9.45 -5.20
C LYS A 76 -1.30 10.11 -5.09
N LYS A 77 -1.88 10.52 -6.23
CA LYS A 77 -3.26 11.07 -6.29
C LYS A 77 -4.36 10.11 -5.82
N LYS A 78 -4.11 8.80 -5.81
CA LYS A 78 -5.05 7.76 -5.35
C LYS A 78 -4.72 7.24 -3.96
N LEU A 79 -3.46 7.38 -3.51
CA LEU A 79 -2.95 6.91 -2.24
C LEU A 79 -2.63 8.13 -1.37
N ILE A 80 -3.63 8.60 -0.64
CA ILE A 80 -3.55 9.80 0.21
C ILE A 80 -3.51 9.30 1.66
N ASP A 81 -2.40 9.55 2.36
CA ASP A 81 -2.21 9.19 3.77
C ASP A 81 -2.49 7.70 4.06
N GLY A 82 -1.95 6.80 3.23
CA GLY A 82 -2.15 5.35 3.38
C GLY A 82 -3.54 4.85 2.96
N LYS A 83 -4.42 5.74 2.49
CA LYS A 83 -5.78 5.41 2.02
C LYS A 83 -5.85 5.43 0.52
N LEU A 84 -6.53 4.43 -0.03
CA LEU A 84 -6.84 4.31 -1.45
C LEU A 84 -8.22 4.89 -1.78
N LYS A 85 -8.31 5.68 -2.84
CA LYS A 85 -9.59 6.14 -3.38
C LYS A 85 -10.26 5.06 -4.22
N CYS A 86 -11.46 4.63 -3.81
CA CYS A 86 -12.27 3.71 -4.62
C CYS A 86 -12.77 4.40 -5.89
N PHE A 87 -12.57 3.80 -7.07
CA PHE A 87 -13.06 4.44 -8.31
C PHE A 87 -14.58 4.45 -8.47
N LYS A 88 -15.29 3.55 -7.77
CA LYS A 88 -16.75 3.41 -7.86
C LYS A 88 -17.48 4.35 -6.89
N CYS A 89 -17.26 4.22 -5.57
CA CYS A 89 -17.91 5.10 -4.58
C CYS A 89 -17.16 6.42 -4.32
N LYS A 90 -15.95 6.58 -4.87
CA LYS A 90 -15.08 7.75 -4.65
C LYS A 90 -14.58 7.96 -3.21
N GLY A 91 -14.96 7.10 -2.27
CA GLY A 91 -14.49 7.14 -0.88
C GLY A 91 -12.99 6.81 -0.75
N LEU A 92 -12.31 7.53 0.15
CA LEU A 92 -10.96 7.21 0.61
C LEU A 92 -11.06 6.13 1.69
N LYS A 93 -10.43 4.99 1.46
CA LYS A 93 -10.56 3.78 2.28
C LYS A 93 -9.18 3.19 2.55
N GLU A 94 -9.02 2.52 3.68
CA GLU A 94 -7.78 1.81 4.01
C GLU A 94 -7.50 0.72 2.96
N ILE A 95 -6.21 0.44 2.68
CA ILE A 95 -5.79 -0.60 1.72
C ILE A 95 -6.49 -1.95 2.00
N LYS A 96 -6.67 -2.31 3.28
CA LYS A 96 -7.34 -3.55 3.72
C LYS A 96 -8.80 -3.68 3.26
N GLU A 97 -9.45 -2.56 2.94
CA GLU A 97 -10.82 -2.53 2.45
C GLU A 97 -10.93 -2.83 0.96
N PHE A 98 -9.80 -3.00 0.27
CA PHE A 98 -9.73 -3.43 -1.12
C PHE A 98 -9.47 -4.94 -1.18
N LEU A 99 -9.81 -5.54 -2.33
CA LEU A 99 -9.51 -6.95 -2.59
C LEU A 99 -8.12 -7.06 -3.21
N THR A 100 -7.32 -7.99 -2.71
CA THR A 100 -6.01 -8.33 -3.28
C THR A 100 -6.18 -8.74 -4.74
N ASP A 101 -5.31 -8.21 -5.60
CA ASP A 101 -5.24 -8.55 -7.01
C ASP A 101 -3.78 -8.43 -7.45
N THR A 102 -3.09 -9.57 -7.46
CA THR A 102 -1.67 -9.65 -7.79
C THR A 102 -1.38 -9.27 -9.24
N LYS A 103 -2.39 -9.28 -10.13
CA LYS A 103 -2.26 -8.85 -11.52
C LYS A 103 -2.29 -7.33 -11.61
N HIS A 104 -3.08 -6.66 -10.77
CA HIS A 104 -3.12 -5.20 -10.73
C HIS A 104 -1.81 -4.60 -10.20
N PHE A 105 -1.43 -3.42 -10.70
CA PHE A 105 -0.16 -2.77 -10.37
C PHE A 105 -0.03 -2.39 -8.89
N LEU A 106 -1.14 -2.00 -8.24
CA LEU A 106 -1.19 -1.77 -6.80
C LEU A 106 -1.28 -3.07 -6.00
N GLY A 107 -1.25 -4.28 -6.59
CA GLY A 107 -1.46 -5.53 -5.83
C GLY A 107 -2.85 -5.66 -5.15
N VAL A 108 -3.71 -4.65 -5.31
CA VAL A 108 -5.11 -4.60 -4.88
C VAL A 108 -5.94 -3.97 -6.00
N ARG A 109 -7.23 -4.30 -6.05
CA ARG A 109 -8.16 -3.73 -7.04
C ARG A 109 -8.38 -2.23 -6.80
N GLY A 110 -8.79 -1.51 -7.84
CA GLY A 110 -9.22 -0.11 -7.72
C GLY A 110 -10.62 0.12 -7.14
N ILE A 111 -11.38 -0.94 -6.82
CA ILE A 111 -12.67 -0.85 -6.11
C ILE A 111 -12.58 -1.43 -4.71
N CYS A 112 -13.25 -0.78 -3.75
CA CYS A 112 -13.40 -1.33 -2.41
C CYS A 112 -14.23 -2.62 -2.44
N ARG A 113 -14.04 -3.44 -1.42
CA ARG A 113 -14.70 -4.73 -1.23
C ARG A 113 -16.22 -4.59 -1.26
N ASP A 114 -16.76 -3.54 -0.67
CA ASP A 114 -18.21 -3.29 -0.64
C ASP A 114 -18.76 -3.07 -2.06
N CYS A 115 -18.13 -2.18 -2.83
CA CYS A 115 -18.52 -1.93 -4.22
C CYS A 115 -18.31 -3.18 -5.09
N TYR A 116 -17.27 -3.97 -4.85
CA TYR A 116 -17.07 -5.25 -5.55
C TYR A 116 -18.22 -6.22 -5.26
N ASN A 117 -18.57 -6.38 -3.98
CA ASN A 117 -19.62 -7.30 -3.53
C ASN A 117 -21.00 -6.87 -4.06
N LEU A 118 -21.32 -5.58 -4.02
CA LEU A 118 -22.54 -5.02 -4.60
C LEU A 118 -22.63 -5.34 -6.09
N ARG A 119 -21.56 -5.08 -6.87
CA ARG A 119 -21.52 -5.41 -8.30
C ARG A 119 -21.74 -6.91 -8.55
N ARG A 120 -21.15 -7.78 -7.72
CA ARG A 120 -21.29 -9.24 -7.84
C ARG A 120 -22.72 -9.70 -7.55
N ARG A 121 -23.38 -9.13 -6.54
CA ARG A 121 -24.79 -9.41 -6.22
C ARG A 121 -25.72 -8.98 -7.36
N ASN A 122 -25.55 -7.76 -7.89
CA ASN A 122 -26.35 -7.27 -9.01
C ASN A 122 -26.15 -8.11 -10.28
N LYS A 123 -24.92 -8.56 -10.55
CA LYS A 123 -24.67 -9.46 -11.69
C LYS A 123 -25.37 -10.82 -11.53
N LYS A 124 -25.39 -11.39 -10.32
CA LYS A 124 -26.11 -12.64 -10.04
C LYS A 124 -27.63 -12.49 -10.22
N GLN A 125 -28.21 -11.35 -9.81
CA GLN A 125 -29.63 -11.08 -10.00
C GLN A 125 -30.00 -10.92 -11.48
N LEU A 126 -29.12 -10.31 -12.29
CA LEU A 126 -29.31 -10.14 -13.74
C LEU A 126 -29.05 -11.43 -14.54
N SER A 127 -28.28 -12.37 -13.99
CA SER A 127 -27.92 -13.62 -14.66
C SER A 127 -28.79 -14.81 -14.22
N GLY A 128 -30.03 -14.56 -13.79
CA GLY A 128 -30.97 -15.59 -13.33
C GLY A 128 -31.10 -16.74 -14.34
N ARG A 129 -30.35 -17.81 -14.07
CA ARG A 129 -30.63 -19.21 -14.36
C ARG A 129 -30.80 -19.88 -13.01
#